data_AF-A0A968C1I5-F1
#
_entry.id   AF-A0A968C1I5-F1
#
_cell.length_a   1.000
_cell.length_b   1.000
_cell.length_c   1.000
_cell.angle_alpha   90.00
_cell.angle_beta   90.00
_cell.angle_gamma   90.00
#
_symmetry.space_group_name_H-M   'P 1'
#
loop_
_entity.id
_entity.type
_entity.pdbx_description
1 polymer ?
#
loop_
_entity_poly.entity_id
_entity_poly.type
_entity_poly.pdbx_seq_one_letter_code
_entity_poly.pdbx_strand_id
1 'polypeptide(L)' 'MPRISEFYGILIYMYYSDHAPPHFHAMYGRFEAEISIETTDVLRGRLPRRAASLVREWAK' A
#
# COMPACT_ATOMS: atom_id res chain seq x y z
N MET A 1 4.67 4.82 12.64
CA MET A 1 3.58 4.55 11.67
C MET A 1 2.82 5.84 11.32
N PRO A 2 3.42 6.82 10.62
CA PRO A 2 2.60 7.90 10.06
C PRO A 2 1.73 7.34 8.93
N ARG A 3 0.42 7.58 9.02
CA ARG A 3 -0.49 7.48 7.88
C ARG A 3 -0.18 8.65 6.96
N ILE A 4 0.18 8.38 5.72
CA ILE A 4 0.59 9.41 4.75
C ILE A 4 -0.52 9.80 3.78
N SER A 5 -1.53 8.93 3.61
CA SER A 5 -2.67 9.18 2.73
C SER A 5 -3.89 8.35 3.15
N GLU A 6 -5.07 8.81 2.78
CA GLU A 6 -6.33 8.09 2.90
C GLU A 6 -7.26 8.43 1.73
N PHE A 7 -7.83 7.42 1.08
CA PHE A 7 -8.81 7.60 0.00
C PHE A 7 -9.72 6.38 -0.14
N TYR A 8 -11.02 6.58 -0.36
CA TYR A 8 -12.00 5.50 -0.57
C TYR A 8 -11.96 4.38 0.50
N GLY A 9 -11.59 4.72 1.75
CA GLY A 9 -11.40 3.77 2.85
C GLY A 9 -10.10 2.95 2.79
N ILE A 10 -9.18 3.32 1.90
CA ILE A 10 -7.83 2.77 1.77
C ILE A 10 -6.88 3.67 2.56
N LEU A 11 -6.14 3.07 3.49
CA LEU A 11 -5.16 3.75 4.33
C LEU A 11 -3.76 3.43 3.83
N ILE A 12 -2.95 4.46 3.61
CA ILE A 12 -1.54 4.29 3.22
C ILE A 12 -0.63 4.67 4.38
N TYR A 13 0.28 3.76 4.70
CA TYR A 13 1.30 3.94 5.73
C TYR A 13 2.70 3.75 5.16
N MET A 14 3.66 4.49 5.69
CA MET A 14 5.07 4.33 5.38
C MET A 14 5.90 4.37 6.66
N TYR A 15 6.82 3.43 6.82
CA TYR A 15 7.64 3.30 8.02
C TYR A 15 9.08 3.72 7.73
N TYR A 16 9.59 4.65 8.52
CA TYR A 16 10.93 5.21 8.34
C TYR A 16 12.05 4.17 8.51
N SER A 17 11.83 3.14 9.33
CA SER A 17 12.80 2.10 9.66
C SER A 17 12.36 0.71 9.21
N ASP A 18 11.68 0.62 8.08
CA ASP A 18 11.25 -0.65 7.51
C ASP A 18 12.39 -1.44 6.85
N HIS A 19 12.10 -2.68 6.45
CA HIS A 19 13.04 -3.52 5.73
C HIS A 19 13.01 -3.32 4.21
N ALA A 20 14.13 -3.65 3.55
CA ALA A 20 14.21 -3.68 2.10
C ALA A 20 13.35 -4.84 1.52
N PRO A 21 12.85 -4.70 0.27
CA PRO A 21 12.95 -3.53 -0.59
C PRO A 21 12.01 -2.38 -0.14
N PRO A 22 12.23 -1.12 -0.58
CA PRO A 22 11.36 0.00 -0.23
C PRO A 22 9.90 -0.23 -0.62
N HIS A 23 8.99 -0.13 0.35
CA HIS A 23 7.58 -0.39 0.16
C HIS A 23 6.70 0.51 1.05
N PHE A 24 5.41 0.58 0.73
CA PHE A 24 4.39 1.16 1.59
C PHE A 24 3.30 0.14 1.90
N HIS A 25 2.59 0.33 3.00
CA HIS A 25 1.48 -0.53 3.40
C HIS A 25 0.16 0.10 2.94
N ALA A 26 -0.65 -0.69 2.26
CA ALA A 26 -2.02 -0.35 1.90
C ALA A 26 -3.00 -1.24 2.67
N MET A 27 -3.86 -0.63 3.48
CA MET A 27 -4.90 -1.33 4.24
C MET A 27 -6.29 -0.99 3.71
N TYR A 28 -7.15 -1.99 3.53
CA TYR A 28 -8.55 -1.83 3.13
C TYR A 28 -9.44 -2.84 3.86
N GLY A 29 -10.15 -2.37 4.88
CA GLY A 29 -10.93 -3.25 5.77
C GLY A 29 -10.04 -4.31 6.42
N ARG A 30 -10.28 -5.59 6.12
CA ARG A 30 -9.46 -6.72 6.63
C ARG A 30 -8.25 -7.06 5.75
N PHE A 31 -8.06 -6.34 4.66
CA PHE A 31 -7.00 -6.62 3.70
C PHE A 31 -5.82 -5.69 3.94
N GLU A 32 -4.62 -6.22 3.82
CA GLU A 32 -3.37 -5.47 3.88
C GLU A 32 -2.43 -5.99 2.79
N ALA A 33 -1.68 -5.07 2.18
CA ALA A 33 -0.63 -5.40 1.24
C ALA A 33 0.57 -4.46 1.39
N GLU A 34 1.77 -5.03 1.27
CA GLU A 34 3.02 -4.31 1.09
C GLU A 34 3.22 -4.09 -0.42
N ILE A 35 3.35 -2.83 -0.83
CA ILE A 35 3.46 -2.44 -2.24
C ILE A 35 4.85 -1.85 -2.49
N SER A 36 5.56 -2.42 -3.47
CA SER A 36 6.85 -1.89 -3.93
C SER A 36 6.69 -0.44 -4.38
N ILE A 37 7.52 0.47 -3.85
CA ILE A 37 7.52 1.86 -4.31
C ILE A 37 8.03 1.95 -5.75
N GLU A 38 8.97 1.09 -6.14
CA GLU A 38 9.61 1.15 -7.45
C GLU A 38 8.72 0.57 -8.56
N THR A 39 8.05 -0.57 -8.30
CA THR A 39 7.33 -1.30 -9.34
C THR A 39 5.81 -1.25 -9.19
N THR A 40 5.29 -0.78 -8.05
CA THR A 40 3.86 -0.84 -7.67
C THR A 40 3.27 -2.26 -7.62
N ASP A 41 4.14 -3.27 -7.56
CA ASP A 41 3.75 -4.66 -7.34
C ASP A 41 3.48 -4.95 -5.88
N VAL A 42 2.59 -5.92 -5.65
CA VAL A 42 2.34 -6.46 -4.32
C VAL A 42 3.51 -7.38 -3.96
N LEU A 43 4.25 -7.00 -2.93
CA LEU A 43 5.34 -7.81 -2.38
C LEU A 43 4.81 -8.84 -1.40
N ARG A 44 3.83 -8.44 -0.58
CA ARG A 44 3.19 -9.31 0.42
C ARG A 44 1.73 -8.94 0.61
N GLY A 45 0.94 -9.91 1.06
CA GLY A 45 -0.47 -9.71 1.36
C GLY A 45 -1.33 -9.66 0.10
N ARG A 46 -2.48 -9.01 0.19
CA ARG A 46 -3.39 -8.85 -0.95
C ARG A 46 -4.39 -7.74 -0.71
N LEU A 47 -4.83 -7.14 -1.81
CA LEU A 47 -6.00 -6.27 -1.83
C LEU A 47 -7.05 -6.83 -2.80
N PRO A 48 -8.34 -6.57 -2.57
CA PRO A 48 -9.36 -6.79 -3.58
C PRO A 48 -9.02 -6.02 -4.85
N ARG A 49 -9.33 -6.59 -6.02
CA ARG A 49 -8.92 -6.06 -7.34
C ARG A 49 -9.18 -4.55 -7.51
N ARG A 50 -10.32 -4.05 -7.04
CA ARG A 50 -10.67 -2.62 -7.12
C ARG A 50 -9.76 -1.74 -6.24
N ALA A 51 -9.49 -2.17 -5.00
CA ALA A 51 -8.58 -1.44 -4.11
C ALA A 51 -7.13 -1.48 -4.62
N ALA A 52 -6.67 -2.63 -5.13
CA ALA A 52 -5.36 -2.74 -5.77
C ALA A 52 -5.21 -1.77 -6.96
N SER A 53 -6.25 -1.66 -7.80
CA SER A 53 -6.25 -0.70 -8.92
C SER A 53 -6.17 0.75 -8.44
N LEU A 54 -6.94 1.13 -7.42
CA LEU A 54 -6.91 2.50 -6.87
C LEU A 54 -5.55 2.84 -6.25
N VAL A 55 -4.94 1.89 -5.53
CA VAL A 55 -3.60 2.06 -4.95
C VAL A 55 -2.54 2.25 -6.04
N ARG A 56 -2.62 1.47 -7.13
CA ARG A 56 -1.69 1.62 -8.27
C ARG A 56 -1.84 2.97 -8.97
N GLU A 57 -3.07 3.46 -9.16
CA GLU A 57 -3.28 4.78 -9.75
C GLU A 57 -2.82 5.91 -8.82
N TRP A 58 -2.98 5.75 -7.50
CA TRP A 58 -2.47 6.72 -6.52
C TRP A 58 -0.93 6.76 -6.45
N ALA A 59 -0.26 5.63 -6.71
CA ALA A 59 1.19 5.50 -6.62
C ALA A 59 1.94 5.94 -7.90
N LYS A 60 1.23 6.31 -8.96
CA LYS A 60 1.82 6.94 -10.16
C LYS A 60 2.08 8.42 -9.93
#